data_AF-A0A7Y5PWA1-F1
#
_entry.id   AF-A0A7Y5PWA1-F1
#
_cell.length_a   1.000
_cell.length_b   1.000
_cell.length_c   1.000
_cell.angle_alpha   90.00
_cell.angle_beta   90.00
_cell.angle_gamma   90.00
#
_symmetry.space_group_name_H-M   'P 1'
#
loop_
_entity.id
_entity.type
_entity.pdbx_description
1 polymer ?
#
loop_
_entity_poly.entity_id
_entity_poly.type
_entity_poly.pdbx_seq_one_letter_code
_entity_poly.pdbx_strand_id
1 'polypeptide(L)'
;MFQRASLGLGLVTALAFGAQQARTFGVGHAFEGLPVSAEPAPMYASDAKHPLNELHALLFLAERLPTEVGASLPEERAKEGLADAEFFTGKWYFRNRRGPEITEADRRLFGGDVRVSPVERLEGERAARLRELLAKLATREQVAGIAELRTPLARALLQWDLLSVWWRIERNGLEGGTLAAEEATLLAMARSIHALALDKAEIVALESGVAALPPTGDGTDRAKPYVPAGLLAGPQGAWVEVAREAKELFHARNSLRTARVLVRAESAEATRKLVELSAKATDEESTPKLQIGTEAALVLNLVLVDSELAAVASPVVSEVRVRRVSGPAELRPDNGSSRDGWSHWIYMLSRPGALLASGERFRFVPDTAQGLFLEYGTPKYTTYHAQCALCHRRTNSGGQDPDGIRALGRYGHPSVESDPNARARLAEAQFAEILAQLRVRLGLVETK
;
A
#
# COMPACT_ATOMS: atom_id res chain seq x y z
N MET A 1 28.29 20.07 66.21
CA MET A 1 27.54 18.80 66.04
C MET A 1 26.69 18.93 64.79
N PHE A 2 27.13 18.37 63.66
CA PHE A 2 26.34 18.32 62.43
C PHE A 2 26.07 16.86 62.09
N GLN A 3 24.80 16.46 62.15
CA GLN A 3 24.32 15.18 61.66
C GLN A 3 24.03 15.31 60.16
N ARG A 4 24.70 14.49 59.35
CA ARG A 4 24.42 14.31 57.91
C ARG A 4 23.28 13.31 57.74
N ALA A 5 22.26 13.71 57.00
CA ALA A 5 21.22 12.82 56.49
C ALA A 5 21.64 12.25 55.13
N SER A 6 21.57 10.94 54.99
CA SER A 6 21.82 10.21 53.74
C SER A 6 20.49 9.99 53.01
N LEU A 7 20.35 10.54 51.81
CA LEU A 7 19.25 10.22 50.88
C LEU A 7 19.78 9.20 49.85
N GLY A 8 19.25 7.98 49.92
CA GLY A 8 19.50 6.93 48.94
C GLY A 8 18.70 7.18 47.67
N LEU A 9 19.39 7.35 46.54
CA LEU A 9 18.80 7.40 45.21
C LEU A 9 18.74 5.96 44.66
N GLY A 10 17.53 5.40 44.58
CA GLY A 10 17.29 4.13 43.88
C GLY A 10 17.31 4.36 42.37
N LEU A 11 18.32 3.79 41.70
CA LEU A 11 18.41 3.77 40.24
C LEU A 11 17.48 2.65 39.72
N VAL A 12 16.33 3.01 39.16
CA VAL A 12 15.49 2.07 38.40
C VAL A 12 16.02 2.03 36.97
N THR A 13 16.79 0.99 36.66
CA THR A 13 17.26 0.71 35.29
C THR A 13 16.08 0.12 34.50
N ALA A 14 15.39 0.96 33.73
CA ALA A 14 14.43 0.49 32.73
C ALA A 14 15.20 -0.20 31.59
N LEU A 15 15.23 -1.53 31.60
CA LEU A 15 15.69 -2.33 30.47
C LEU A 15 14.66 -2.18 29.34
N ALA A 16 14.96 -1.31 28.39
CA ALA A 16 14.25 -1.25 27.12
C ALA A 16 14.52 -2.54 26.35
N PHE A 17 13.63 -3.53 26.50
CA PHE A 17 13.56 -4.65 25.57
C PHE A 17 13.17 -4.07 24.20
N GLY A 18 14.15 -3.92 23.32
CA GLY A 18 13.93 -3.49 21.95
C GLY A 18 12.97 -4.46 21.28
N ALA A 19 11.76 -3.97 20.98
CA ALA A 19 10.80 -4.70 20.16
C ALA A 19 11.49 -5.09 18.86
N GLN A 20 11.62 -6.39 18.62
CA GLN A 20 12.24 -6.95 17.44
C GLN A 20 11.31 -6.64 16.26
N GLN A 21 11.55 -5.51 15.57
CA GLN A 21 10.81 -5.12 14.37
C GLN A 21 10.73 -6.30 13.39
N ALA A 22 9.63 -6.38 12.64
CA ALA A 22 9.52 -7.29 11.50
C ALA A 22 10.76 -7.12 10.63
N ARG A 23 11.66 -8.10 10.67
CA ARG A 23 12.98 -7.97 10.04
C ARG A 23 12.79 -8.13 8.54
N THR A 24 12.85 -7.03 7.82
CA THR A 24 13.13 -7.04 6.38
C THR A 24 14.63 -6.91 6.18
N PHE A 25 15.13 -7.34 5.02
CA PHE A 25 16.49 -7.01 4.63
C PHE A 25 16.63 -5.49 4.50
N GLY A 26 17.64 -4.93 5.16
CA GLY A 26 17.89 -3.49 5.21
C GLY A 26 18.45 -2.93 3.90
N VAL A 27 18.59 -1.60 3.86
CA VAL A 27 19.09 -0.85 2.70
C VAL A 27 20.47 -1.35 2.28
N GLY A 28 20.67 -1.56 0.98
CA GLY A 28 21.92 -2.04 0.38
C GLY A 28 22.07 -3.55 0.33
N HIS A 29 21.13 -4.32 0.91
CA HIS A 29 21.12 -5.78 0.77
C HIS A 29 20.60 -6.21 -0.61
N ALA A 30 21.09 -7.35 -1.12
CA ALA A 30 20.66 -7.90 -2.41
C ALA A 30 19.15 -8.25 -2.49
N PHE A 31 18.50 -8.39 -1.34
CA PHE A 31 17.06 -8.68 -1.16
C PHE A 31 16.33 -7.60 -0.37
N GLU A 32 16.85 -6.37 -0.38
CA GLU A 32 16.29 -5.22 0.34
C GLU A 32 14.75 -5.17 0.28
N GLY A 33 14.12 -5.01 1.44
CA GLY A 33 12.66 -4.91 1.56
C GLY A 33 11.92 -6.25 1.67
N LEU A 34 12.55 -7.39 1.35
CA LEU A 34 11.93 -8.71 1.57
C LEU A 34 12.02 -9.15 3.05
N PRO A 35 11.09 -9.97 3.54
CA PRO A 35 11.19 -10.58 4.87
C PRO A 35 12.42 -11.48 5.02
N VAL A 36 13.06 -11.46 6.19
CA VAL A 36 14.19 -12.37 6.49
C VAL A 36 13.76 -13.72 7.04
N SER A 37 12.52 -13.85 7.54
CA SER A 37 12.01 -15.05 8.20
C SER A 37 10.50 -15.16 8.03
N ALA A 38 10.00 -16.39 8.00
CA ALA A 38 8.57 -16.71 8.00
C ALA A 38 7.94 -16.65 9.40
N GLU A 39 8.76 -16.44 10.44
CA GLU A 39 8.28 -16.31 11.82
C GLU A 39 7.35 -15.11 12.00
N PRO A 40 6.31 -15.23 12.85
CA PRO A 40 5.47 -14.10 13.22
C PRO A 40 6.28 -12.94 13.79
N ALA A 41 6.01 -11.74 13.28
CA ALA A 41 6.57 -10.50 13.77
C ALA A 41 5.53 -9.70 14.57
N PRO A 42 5.94 -8.83 15.51
CA PRO A 42 5.04 -8.02 16.30
C PRO A 42 4.34 -6.96 15.43
N MET A 43 3.15 -7.29 14.92
CA MET A 43 2.31 -6.41 14.10
C MET A 43 1.13 -5.85 14.88
N TYR A 44 0.47 -6.71 15.67
CA TYR A 44 -0.72 -6.39 16.46
C TYR A 44 -0.49 -6.49 17.97
N ALA A 45 0.50 -7.27 18.40
CA ALA A 45 0.89 -7.40 19.80
C ALA A 45 2.41 -7.35 19.94
N SER A 46 2.92 -6.87 21.08
CA SER A 46 4.36 -6.82 21.35
C SER A 46 4.98 -8.22 21.49
N ASP A 47 4.23 -9.20 21.97
CA ASP A 47 4.67 -10.61 21.95
C ASP A 47 4.60 -11.16 20.54
N ALA A 48 5.76 -11.47 19.95
CA ALA A 48 5.85 -12.06 18.61
C ALA A 48 5.02 -13.35 18.46
N LYS A 49 4.86 -14.13 19.53
CA LYS A 49 4.09 -15.39 19.51
C LYS A 49 2.58 -15.18 19.71
N HIS A 50 2.13 -13.94 19.83
CA HIS A 50 0.72 -13.65 20.01
C HIS A 50 -0.13 -14.17 18.83
N PRO A 51 -1.32 -14.76 19.08
CA PRO A 51 -2.19 -15.30 18.02
C PRO A 51 -2.50 -14.34 16.86
N LEU A 52 -2.58 -13.03 17.12
CA LEU A 52 -2.83 -12.04 16.07
C LEU A 52 -1.63 -11.83 15.13
N ASN A 53 -0.40 -11.95 15.66
CA ASN A 53 0.81 -11.85 14.87
C ASN A 53 0.99 -13.08 13.98
N GLU A 54 0.65 -14.25 14.53
CA GLU A 54 0.59 -15.50 13.76
C GLU A 54 -0.47 -15.45 12.67
N LEU A 55 -1.68 -14.95 12.99
CA LEU A 55 -2.74 -14.73 12.02
C LEU A 55 -2.26 -13.84 10.87
N HIS A 56 -1.62 -12.71 11.19
CA HIS A 56 -1.04 -11.83 10.18
C HIS A 56 0.02 -12.55 9.32
N ALA A 57 0.91 -13.33 9.93
CA ALA A 57 1.91 -14.11 9.20
C ALA A 57 1.28 -15.11 8.22
N LEU A 58 0.23 -15.83 8.62
CA LEU A 58 -0.49 -16.76 7.72
C LEU A 58 -1.18 -16.05 6.55
N LEU A 59 -1.61 -14.80 6.76
CA LEU A 59 -2.28 -13.98 5.76
C LEU A 59 -1.31 -13.25 4.83
N PHE A 60 -0.12 -12.85 5.30
CA PHE A 60 0.77 -11.93 4.59
C PHE A 60 2.19 -12.43 4.38
N LEU A 61 2.55 -13.65 4.79
CA LEU A 61 3.83 -14.26 4.46
C LEU A 61 3.61 -15.50 3.58
N ALA A 62 4.29 -15.53 2.43
CA ALA A 62 4.29 -16.69 1.57
C ALA A 62 5.62 -16.80 0.84
N GLU A 63 6.16 -18.01 0.84
CA GLU A 63 7.22 -18.37 -0.07
C GLU A 63 6.62 -18.56 -1.46
N ARG A 64 7.18 -17.88 -2.45
CA ARG A 64 6.63 -17.85 -3.82
C ARG A 64 7.75 -18.02 -4.83
N LEU A 65 7.43 -18.80 -5.85
CA LEU A 65 8.11 -18.71 -7.13
C LEU A 65 7.39 -17.61 -7.95
N PRO A 66 8.06 -16.53 -8.36
CA PRO A 66 7.45 -15.52 -9.22
C PRO A 66 7.14 -16.11 -10.60
N THR A 67 6.24 -15.48 -11.35
CA THR A 67 5.98 -15.83 -12.76
C THR A 67 6.75 -14.95 -13.73
N GLU A 68 7.29 -13.83 -13.24
CA GLU A 68 8.13 -12.90 -13.97
C GLU A 68 9.17 -12.31 -13.01
N VAL A 69 10.43 -12.27 -13.45
CA VAL A 69 11.52 -11.62 -12.70
C VAL A 69 11.97 -10.37 -13.47
N GLY A 70 11.87 -9.21 -12.84
CA GLY A 70 12.19 -7.93 -13.44
C GLY A 70 13.69 -7.74 -13.66
N ALA A 71 14.07 -7.24 -14.83
CA ALA A 71 15.48 -7.01 -15.19
C ALA A 71 16.19 -5.98 -14.30
N SER A 72 15.43 -5.15 -13.57
CA SER A 72 15.94 -4.09 -12.70
C SER A 72 16.36 -4.55 -11.30
N LEU A 73 16.20 -5.84 -10.97
CA LEU A 73 16.70 -6.39 -9.70
C LEU A 73 18.23 -6.30 -9.64
N PRO A 74 18.84 -6.15 -8.44
CA PRO A 74 20.29 -5.99 -8.31
C PRO A 74 21.10 -7.07 -9.03
N GLU A 75 20.72 -8.34 -8.87
CA GLU A 75 21.41 -9.47 -9.51
C GLU A 75 21.24 -9.46 -11.04
N GLU A 76 20.03 -9.14 -11.54
CA GLU A 76 19.77 -9.08 -12.99
C GLU A 76 20.51 -7.91 -13.64
N ARG A 77 20.55 -6.76 -12.97
CA ARG A 77 21.35 -5.60 -13.40
C ARG A 77 22.84 -5.90 -13.45
N ALA A 78 23.36 -6.61 -12.44
CA ALA A 78 24.77 -6.98 -12.39
C ALA A 78 25.17 -7.90 -13.56
N LYS A 79 24.30 -8.83 -13.97
CA LYS A 79 24.53 -9.72 -15.13
C LYS A 79 24.65 -8.96 -16.45
N GLU A 80 23.88 -7.89 -16.61
CA GLU A 80 23.89 -7.07 -17.84
C GLU A 80 25.17 -6.23 -17.99
N GLY A 81 25.81 -5.86 -16.88
CA GLY A 81 27.06 -5.08 -16.90
C GLY A 81 26.94 -3.67 -17.49
N LEU A 82 25.73 -3.16 -17.67
CA LEU A 82 25.46 -1.84 -18.23
C LEU A 82 25.45 -0.76 -17.15
N ALA A 83 25.94 0.44 -17.48
CA ALA A 83 25.74 1.61 -16.63
C ALA A 83 24.24 1.95 -16.51
N ASP A 84 23.82 2.59 -15.42
CA ASP A 84 22.41 2.99 -15.19
C ASP A 84 21.83 3.75 -16.39
N ALA A 85 22.59 4.71 -16.95
CA ALA A 85 22.15 5.48 -18.11
C ALA A 85 21.91 4.61 -19.36
N GLU A 86 22.67 3.55 -19.56
CA GLU A 86 22.52 2.65 -20.72
C GLU A 86 21.40 1.62 -20.49
N PHE A 87 21.36 1.03 -19.29
CA PHE A 87 20.31 0.08 -18.91
C PHE A 87 18.93 0.75 -19.01
N PHE A 88 18.82 1.95 -18.44
CA PHE A 88 17.62 2.76 -18.44
C PHE A 88 17.54 3.72 -19.65
N THR A 89 18.12 3.44 -20.83
CA THR A 89 17.70 4.09 -22.11
C THR A 89 16.95 3.14 -23.05
N GLY A 90 17.11 1.82 -22.89
CA GLY A 90 16.50 0.83 -23.76
C GLY A 90 15.12 0.27 -23.36
N LYS A 91 14.73 -0.79 -24.07
CA LYS A 91 13.56 -1.64 -23.80
C LYS A 91 13.75 -2.57 -22.57
N TRP A 92 14.41 -2.12 -21.50
CA TRP A 92 14.82 -2.98 -20.36
C TRP A 92 13.66 -3.73 -19.70
N TYR A 93 12.48 -3.14 -19.67
CA TYR A 93 11.27 -3.75 -19.11
C TYR A 93 10.70 -4.88 -19.98
N PHE A 94 11.17 -5.02 -21.21
CA PHE A 94 10.94 -6.20 -22.03
C PHE A 94 12.03 -7.28 -21.83
N ARG A 95 13.10 -7.00 -21.07
CA ARG A 95 14.19 -7.96 -20.75
C ARG A 95 13.90 -8.80 -19.50
N ASN A 96 12.64 -8.88 -19.05
CA ASN A 96 12.29 -9.63 -17.85
C ASN A 96 12.36 -11.13 -18.14
N ARG A 97 12.92 -11.92 -17.22
CA ARG A 97 12.90 -13.39 -17.31
C ARG A 97 11.49 -13.92 -17.10
N ARG A 98 11.09 -14.90 -17.90
CA ARG A 98 9.76 -15.52 -17.85
C ARG A 98 9.83 -17.02 -18.12
N GLY A 99 8.79 -17.74 -17.68
CA GLY A 99 8.61 -19.15 -18.03
C GLY A 99 9.82 -20.01 -17.62
N PRO A 100 10.42 -20.81 -18.52
CA PRO A 100 11.51 -21.73 -18.19
C PRO A 100 12.77 -21.09 -17.59
N GLU A 101 12.95 -19.78 -17.76
CA GLU A 101 14.09 -19.04 -17.18
C GLU A 101 13.96 -18.82 -15.67
N ILE A 102 12.76 -19.04 -15.11
CA ILE A 102 12.48 -18.92 -13.69
C ILE A 102 12.61 -20.30 -13.07
N THR A 103 13.48 -20.40 -12.06
CA THR A 103 13.82 -21.67 -11.42
C THR A 103 13.60 -21.59 -9.92
N GLU A 104 13.72 -22.71 -9.22
CA GLU A 104 13.64 -22.77 -7.76
C GLU A 104 14.61 -21.79 -7.06
N ALA A 105 15.71 -21.42 -7.71
CA ALA A 105 16.65 -20.42 -7.19
C ALA A 105 16.07 -18.99 -7.15
N ASP A 106 14.92 -18.73 -7.79
CA ASP A 106 14.18 -17.46 -7.72
C ASP A 106 13.09 -17.48 -6.64
N ARG A 107 12.86 -18.63 -6.00
CA ARG A 107 11.90 -18.74 -4.91
C ARG A 107 12.36 -17.90 -3.73
N ARG A 108 11.49 -17.04 -3.22
CA ARG A 108 11.77 -16.18 -2.07
C ARG A 108 10.58 -16.13 -1.14
N LEU A 109 10.85 -15.76 0.11
CA LEU A 109 9.82 -15.34 1.04
C LEU A 109 9.42 -13.90 0.69
N PHE A 110 8.12 -13.69 0.51
CA PHE A 110 7.56 -12.37 0.25
C PHE A 110 6.57 -11.98 1.35
N GLY A 111 6.32 -10.68 1.43
CA GLY A 111 5.24 -10.11 2.20
C GLY A 111 5.68 -9.43 3.48
N GLY A 112 5.03 -9.73 4.60
CA GLY A 112 5.19 -8.99 5.86
C GLY A 112 4.24 -7.81 5.90
N ASP A 113 4.74 -6.62 6.23
CA ASP A 113 3.92 -5.40 6.32
C ASP A 113 3.74 -4.75 4.93
N VAL A 114 3.06 -5.46 4.01
CA VAL A 114 2.95 -5.09 2.58
C VAL A 114 1.53 -4.70 2.16
N ARG A 115 1.41 -4.16 0.95
CA ARG A 115 0.16 -3.61 0.41
C ARG A 115 -0.84 -4.67 0.03
N VAL A 116 -0.34 -5.75 -0.58
CA VAL A 116 -1.10 -6.88 -1.11
C VAL A 116 -0.43 -8.14 -0.64
N SER A 117 -1.22 -9.02 -0.06
CA SER A 117 -0.74 -10.32 0.43
C SER A 117 -0.13 -11.15 -0.72
N PRO A 118 0.99 -11.85 -0.50
CA PRO A 118 1.53 -12.82 -1.46
C PRO A 118 0.84 -14.19 -1.39
N VAL A 119 -0.06 -14.43 -0.45
CA VAL A 119 -0.77 -15.70 -0.29
C VAL A 119 -1.79 -15.84 -1.41
N GLU A 120 -1.71 -16.91 -2.20
CA GLU A 120 -2.69 -17.19 -3.27
C GLU A 120 -3.65 -18.30 -2.91
N ARG A 121 -3.21 -19.26 -2.08
CA ARG A 121 -4.03 -20.39 -1.66
C ARG A 121 -4.04 -20.53 -0.13
N LEU A 122 -5.20 -20.88 0.40
CA LEU A 122 -5.43 -21.20 1.82
C LEU A 122 -5.98 -22.62 1.93
N GLU A 123 -5.09 -23.60 1.94
CA GLU A 123 -5.40 -25.04 1.97
C GLU A 123 -4.55 -25.76 3.03
N GLY A 124 -4.94 -26.98 3.39
CA GLY A 124 -4.14 -27.87 4.25
C GLY A 124 -3.86 -27.31 5.64
N GLU A 125 -2.63 -27.49 6.14
CA GLU A 125 -2.23 -27.06 7.48
C GLU A 125 -2.37 -25.55 7.69
N ARG A 126 -2.04 -24.75 6.66
CA ARG A 126 -2.21 -23.29 6.71
C ARG A 126 -3.68 -22.92 6.91
N ALA A 127 -4.59 -23.54 6.17
CA ALA A 127 -6.03 -23.29 6.31
C ALA A 127 -6.56 -23.75 7.67
N ALA A 128 -6.16 -24.94 8.13
CA ALA A 128 -6.55 -25.47 9.42
C ALA A 128 -6.12 -24.55 10.57
N ARG A 129 -4.85 -24.12 10.56
CA ARG A 129 -4.32 -23.20 11.57
C ARG A 129 -4.98 -21.83 11.50
N LEU A 130 -5.21 -21.33 10.29
CA LEU A 130 -5.93 -20.07 10.09
C LEU A 130 -7.34 -20.14 10.70
N ARG A 131 -8.09 -21.22 10.46
CA ARG A 131 -9.42 -21.41 11.06
C ARG A 131 -9.39 -21.46 12.58
N GLU A 132 -8.40 -22.12 13.18
CA GLU A 132 -8.24 -22.14 14.64
C GLU A 132 -8.05 -20.73 15.22
N LEU A 133 -7.25 -19.89 14.57
CA LEU A 133 -7.04 -18.51 14.99
C LEU A 133 -8.29 -17.65 14.76
N LEU A 134 -8.97 -17.81 13.63
CA LEU A 134 -10.21 -17.11 13.30
C LEU A 134 -11.37 -17.50 14.23
N ALA A 135 -11.39 -18.71 14.78
CA ALA A 135 -12.38 -19.13 15.77
C ALA A 135 -12.34 -18.28 17.07
N LYS A 136 -11.21 -17.63 17.35
CA LYS A 136 -11.04 -16.67 18.45
C LYS A 136 -11.57 -15.27 18.12
N LEU A 137 -11.98 -15.04 16.87
CA LEU A 137 -12.49 -13.78 16.34
C LEU A 137 -13.90 -13.95 15.75
N ALA A 138 -14.59 -15.06 16.01
CA ALA A 138 -15.83 -15.41 15.33
C ALA A 138 -17.05 -14.60 15.81
N THR A 139 -16.98 -13.98 16.99
CA THR A 139 -18.04 -13.11 17.54
C THR A 139 -17.48 -11.79 18.08
N ARG A 140 -18.35 -10.79 18.25
CA ARG A 140 -17.97 -9.49 18.83
C ARG A 140 -17.48 -9.61 20.26
N GLU A 141 -18.07 -10.52 21.04
CA GLU A 141 -17.69 -10.77 22.42
C GLU A 141 -16.27 -11.34 22.50
N GLN A 142 -15.92 -12.24 21.59
CA GLN A 142 -14.56 -12.79 21.51
C GLN A 142 -13.55 -11.71 21.10
N VAL A 143 -13.89 -10.87 20.12
CA VAL A 143 -13.06 -9.72 19.70
C VAL A 143 -12.85 -8.74 20.87
N ALA A 144 -13.91 -8.40 21.61
CA ALA A 144 -13.84 -7.50 22.77
C ALA A 144 -13.00 -8.08 23.93
N GLY A 145 -12.91 -9.41 24.01
CA GLY A 145 -12.07 -10.12 24.97
C GLY A 145 -10.56 -10.00 24.71
N ILE A 146 -10.14 -9.61 23.51
CA ILE A 146 -8.73 -9.49 23.13
C ILE A 146 -8.25 -8.06 23.38
N ALA A 147 -7.26 -7.89 24.26
CA ALA A 147 -6.82 -6.59 24.75
C ALA A 147 -6.33 -5.67 23.63
N GLU A 148 -5.57 -6.21 22.68
CA GLU A 148 -4.98 -5.51 21.54
C GLU A 148 -6.05 -4.97 20.58
N LEU A 149 -7.22 -5.63 20.52
CA LEU A 149 -8.34 -5.26 19.66
C LEU A 149 -9.35 -4.34 20.36
N ARG A 150 -9.06 -3.85 21.57
CA ARG A 150 -9.92 -2.83 22.22
C ARG A 150 -9.84 -1.47 21.53
N THR A 151 -8.77 -1.20 20.79
CA THR A 151 -8.65 0.04 20.02
C THR A 151 -9.39 -0.08 18.69
N PRO A 152 -10.20 0.92 18.29
CA PRO A 152 -10.87 0.91 16.99
C PRO A 152 -9.90 0.78 15.81
N LEU A 153 -8.71 1.42 15.89
CA LEU A 153 -7.72 1.33 14.81
C LEU A 153 -7.19 -0.10 14.63
N ALA A 154 -6.89 -0.85 15.70
CA ALA A 154 -6.43 -2.23 15.58
C ALA A 154 -7.50 -3.13 14.95
N ARG A 155 -8.77 -2.97 15.34
CA ARG A 155 -9.90 -3.69 14.72
C ARG A 155 -10.06 -3.36 13.25
N ALA A 156 -9.98 -2.08 12.89
CA ALA A 156 -10.08 -1.62 11.51
C ALA A 156 -8.97 -2.22 10.63
N LEU A 157 -7.71 -2.20 11.11
CA LEU A 157 -6.59 -2.77 10.38
C LEU A 157 -6.71 -4.29 10.22
N LEU A 158 -7.09 -5.01 11.28
CA LEU A 158 -7.25 -6.47 11.20
C LEU A 158 -8.43 -6.87 10.31
N GLN A 159 -9.54 -6.14 10.36
CA GLN A 159 -10.66 -6.35 9.45
C GLN A 159 -10.21 -6.17 8.01
N TRP A 160 -9.48 -5.08 7.72
CA TRP A 160 -9.00 -4.80 6.38
C TRP A 160 -8.02 -5.86 5.89
N ASP A 161 -7.12 -6.33 6.75
CA ASP A 161 -6.17 -7.42 6.45
C ASP A 161 -6.90 -8.69 6.03
N LEU A 162 -7.90 -9.12 6.81
CA LEU A 162 -8.74 -10.27 6.49
C LEU A 162 -9.54 -10.07 5.21
N LEU A 163 -10.18 -8.91 5.06
CA LEU A 163 -10.97 -8.57 3.88
C LEU A 163 -10.11 -8.58 2.61
N SER A 164 -8.87 -8.09 2.67
CA SER A 164 -7.96 -8.04 1.53
C SER A 164 -7.56 -9.41 1.00
N VAL A 165 -7.34 -10.38 1.89
CA VAL A 165 -7.01 -11.75 1.50
C VAL A 165 -8.27 -12.49 1.08
N TRP A 166 -9.34 -12.39 1.87
CA TRP A 166 -10.63 -13.03 1.60
C TRP A 166 -11.17 -12.63 0.24
N TRP A 167 -11.30 -11.33 -0.03
CA TRP A 167 -11.89 -10.85 -1.28
C TRP A 167 -11.02 -11.19 -2.48
N ARG A 168 -9.69 -11.17 -2.35
CA ARG A 168 -8.83 -11.58 -3.46
C ARG A 168 -9.04 -13.06 -3.84
N ILE A 169 -9.21 -13.94 -2.85
CA ILE A 169 -9.48 -15.36 -3.11
C ILE A 169 -10.87 -15.55 -3.70
N GLU A 170 -11.89 -14.88 -3.15
CA GLU A 170 -13.26 -14.89 -3.68
C GLU A 170 -13.30 -14.42 -5.14
N ARG A 171 -12.74 -13.25 -5.42
CA ARG A 171 -12.69 -12.66 -6.77
C ARG A 171 -11.97 -13.57 -7.75
N ASN A 172 -10.81 -14.11 -7.37
CA ASN A 172 -10.08 -15.04 -8.23
C ASN A 172 -10.89 -16.33 -8.50
N GLY A 173 -11.68 -16.80 -7.52
CA GLY A 173 -12.59 -17.93 -7.72
C GLY A 173 -13.75 -17.59 -8.67
N LEU A 174 -14.32 -16.39 -8.56
CA LEU A 174 -15.38 -15.91 -9.46
C LEU A 174 -14.86 -15.74 -10.90
N GLU A 175 -13.64 -15.25 -11.09
CA GLU A 175 -13.04 -14.99 -12.40
C GLU A 175 -12.44 -16.25 -13.04
N GLY A 176 -11.82 -17.12 -12.23
CA GLY A 176 -11.09 -18.32 -12.67
C GLY A 176 -11.85 -19.64 -12.52
N GLY A 177 -13.03 -19.63 -11.90
CA GLY A 177 -13.90 -20.79 -11.73
C GLY A 177 -13.45 -21.82 -10.67
N THR A 178 -12.33 -21.57 -9.96
CA THR A 178 -11.85 -22.44 -8.87
C THR A 178 -11.45 -21.61 -7.67
N LEU A 179 -12.07 -21.88 -6.51
CA LEU A 179 -11.70 -21.24 -5.26
C LEU A 179 -10.35 -21.75 -4.76
N ALA A 180 -9.46 -20.81 -4.45
CA ALA A 180 -8.13 -21.10 -3.89
C ALA A 180 -8.15 -21.28 -2.36
N ALA A 181 -9.30 -21.66 -1.79
CA ALA A 181 -9.47 -21.91 -0.37
C ALA A 181 -10.64 -22.85 -0.13
N GLU A 182 -10.59 -23.58 0.98
CA GLU A 182 -11.73 -24.35 1.47
C GLU A 182 -12.88 -23.42 1.88
N GLU A 183 -14.11 -23.82 1.55
CA GLU A 183 -15.37 -23.13 1.92
C GLU A 183 -15.44 -22.76 3.41
N ALA A 184 -15.06 -23.69 4.29
CA ALA A 184 -15.03 -23.47 5.73
C ALA A 184 -14.04 -22.36 6.15
N THR A 185 -12.94 -22.19 5.42
CA THR A 185 -11.97 -21.11 5.65
C THR A 185 -12.56 -19.76 5.26
N LEU A 186 -13.18 -19.68 4.08
CA LEU A 186 -13.82 -18.44 3.61
C LEU A 186 -14.95 -18.01 4.53
N LEU A 187 -15.76 -18.96 5.02
CA LEU A 187 -16.78 -18.69 6.04
C LEU A 187 -16.19 -18.19 7.36
N ALA A 188 -15.09 -18.80 7.85
CA ALA A 188 -14.43 -18.35 9.08
C ALA A 188 -13.87 -16.93 8.94
N MET A 189 -13.30 -16.60 7.77
CA MET A 189 -12.84 -15.24 7.47
C MET A 189 -14.01 -14.25 7.42
N ALA A 190 -15.08 -14.58 6.72
CA ALA A 190 -16.29 -13.75 6.62
C ALA A 190 -16.89 -13.43 8.01
N ARG A 191 -17.01 -14.44 8.88
CA ARG A 191 -17.46 -14.26 10.27
C ARG A 191 -16.54 -13.33 11.05
N SER A 192 -15.23 -13.52 10.93
CA SER A 192 -14.24 -12.68 11.62
C SER A 192 -14.26 -11.24 11.11
N ILE A 193 -14.42 -11.02 9.79
CA ILE A 193 -14.60 -9.69 9.19
C ILE A 193 -15.82 -8.98 9.80
N HIS A 194 -16.95 -9.68 9.93
CA HIS A 194 -18.16 -9.12 10.52
C HIS A 194 -18.05 -8.90 12.04
N ALA A 195 -17.42 -9.82 12.77
CA ALA A 195 -17.17 -9.68 14.20
C ALA A 195 -16.22 -8.52 14.53
N LEU A 196 -15.24 -8.24 13.67
CA LEU A 196 -14.33 -7.10 13.80
C LEU A 196 -14.99 -5.77 13.45
N ALA A 197 -16.10 -5.79 12.72
CA ALA A 197 -16.76 -4.59 12.22
C ALA A 197 -17.10 -3.60 13.33
N LEU A 198 -16.70 -2.35 13.08
CA LEU A 198 -17.02 -1.19 13.88
C LEU A 198 -18.35 -0.59 13.41
N ASP A 199 -18.99 0.20 14.26
CA ASP A 199 -20.11 1.01 13.80
C ASP A 199 -19.63 2.14 12.88
N LYS A 200 -20.48 2.58 11.95
CA LYS A 200 -20.14 3.65 11.00
C LYS A 200 -19.58 4.90 11.68
N ALA A 201 -20.15 5.29 12.82
CA ALA A 201 -19.70 6.44 13.59
C ALA A 201 -18.26 6.27 14.12
N GLU A 202 -17.91 5.07 14.58
CA GLU A 202 -16.55 4.75 15.03
C GLU A 202 -15.57 4.79 13.85
N ILE A 203 -15.95 4.26 12.69
CA ILE A 203 -15.12 4.26 11.47
C ILE A 203 -14.79 5.70 11.03
N VAL A 204 -15.80 6.57 10.98
CA VAL A 204 -15.65 7.97 10.57
C VAL A 204 -14.83 8.77 11.60
N ALA A 205 -14.85 8.37 12.87
CA ALA A 205 -14.09 9.00 13.95
C ALA A 205 -12.62 8.56 14.02
N LEU A 206 -12.18 7.58 13.23
CA LEU A 206 -10.79 7.14 13.22
C LEU A 206 -9.85 8.29 12.80
N GLU A 207 -8.62 8.27 13.31
CA GLU A 207 -7.61 9.23 12.86
C GLU A 207 -7.03 8.83 11.50
N SER A 208 -6.82 9.80 10.62
CA SER A 208 -6.15 9.55 9.34
C SER A 208 -4.69 9.12 9.50
N GLY A 209 -4.03 9.57 10.56
CA GLY A 209 -2.62 9.32 10.86
C GLY A 209 -1.63 10.17 10.08
N VAL A 210 -2.06 10.96 9.09
CA VAL A 210 -1.16 11.67 8.16
C VAL A 210 -0.27 12.71 8.82
N ALA A 211 -0.65 13.20 10.01
CA ALA A 211 0.19 14.07 10.84
C ALA A 211 1.50 13.39 11.28
N ALA A 212 1.57 12.05 11.23
CA ALA A 212 2.76 11.26 11.54
C ALA A 212 3.59 10.90 10.30
N LEU A 213 3.25 11.44 9.12
CA LEU A 213 4.15 11.34 7.96
C LEU A 213 5.49 12.01 8.31
N PRO A 214 6.62 11.36 8.02
CA PRO A 214 7.91 11.84 8.48
C PRO A 214 8.22 13.22 7.86
N PRO A 215 8.70 14.20 8.66
CA PRO A 215 9.03 15.52 8.16
C PRO A 215 10.38 15.47 7.45
N THR A 216 10.42 15.51 6.11
CA THR A 216 11.67 15.13 5.44
C THR A 216 11.90 15.78 4.08
N GLY A 217 13.20 16.00 3.79
CA GLY A 217 13.80 16.20 2.47
C GLY A 217 13.57 17.57 1.80
N ASP A 218 14.52 18.00 0.97
CA ASP A 218 14.33 19.09 0.00
C ASP A 218 13.67 18.61 -1.31
N GLY A 219 13.39 17.30 -1.41
CA GLY A 219 12.80 16.64 -2.56
C GLY A 219 13.76 16.45 -3.74
N THR A 220 15.07 16.59 -3.55
CA THR A 220 16.06 16.35 -4.62
C THR A 220 16.61 14.92 -4.60
N ASP A 221 16.87 14.38 -3.41
CA ASP A 221 17.39 13.02 -3.23
C ASP A 221 16.24 12.02 -3.01
N ARG A 222 16.00 11.16 -4.02
CA ARG A 222 14.96 10.13 -3.98
C ARG A 222 15.19 9.04 -2.94
N ALA A 223 16.44 8.83 -2.49
CA ALA A 223 16.77 7.83 -1.48
C ALA A 223 16.39 8.30 -0.07
N LYS A 224 16.18 9.61 0.10
CA LYS A 224 15.73 10.20 1.35
C LYS A 224 14.22 10.39 1.32
N PRO A 225 13.52 10.21 2.44
CA PRO A 225 12.10 10.51 2.48
C PRO A 225 11.85 11.99 2.14
N TYR A 226 10.74 12.26 1.47
CA TYR A 226 10.21 13.59 1.17
C TYR A 226 8.68 13.65 1.30
N VAL A 227 8.17 14.59 2.10
CA VAL A 227 6.74 14.87 2.24
C VAL A 227 6.51 16.37 2.06
N PRO A 228 5.80 16.81 1.02
CA PRO A 228 5.60 18.23 0.76
C PRO A 228 4.83 18.92 1.87
N ALA A 229 5.24 20.14 2.21
CA ALA A 229 4.51 20.98 3.14
C ALA A 229 3.06 21.22 2.67
N GLY A 230 2.12 21.15 3.61
CA GLY A 230 0.71 21.40 3.36
C GLY A 230 -0.01 20.32 2.55
N LEU A 231 0.62 19.16 2.30
CA LEU A 231 -0.08 18.00 1.76
C LEU A 231 -1.27 17.65 2.67
N LEU A 232 -2.48 17.57 2.10
CA LEU A 232 -3.74 17.34 2.81
C LEU A 232 -4.16 18.45 3.80
N ALA A 233 -3.67 19.69 3.65
CA ALA A 233 -4.11 20.85 4.44
C ALA A 233 -5.58 21.28 4.19
N GLY A 234 -6.36 20.47 3.46
CA GLY A 234 -7.74 20.75 3.12
C GLY A 234 -7.92 21.71 1.94
N PRO A 235 -9.15 22.19 1.69
CA PRO A 235 -9.51 22.94 0.48
C PRO A 235 -8.85 24.33 0.38
N GLN A 236 -8.28 24.84 1.48
CA GLN A 236 -7.56 26.10 1.52
C GLN A 236 -6.06 25.95 1.20
N GLY A 237 -5.58 24.71 1.02
CA GLY A 237 -4.19 24.42 0.67
C GLY A 237 -3.88 24.66 -0.82
N ALA A 238 -2.59 24.65 -1.16
CA ALA A 238 -2.12 24.75 -2.55
C ALA A 238 -2.40 23.47 -3.38
N TRP A 239 -2.84 22.39 -2.73
CA TRP A 239 -3.13 21.10 -3.35
C TRP A 239 -4.59 21.06 -3.83
N VAL A 240 -4.79 20.72 -5.10
CA VAL A 240 -6.11 20.56 -5.71
C VAL A 240 -6.37 19.07 -5.95
N GLU A 241 -7.53 18.59 -5.51
CA GLU A 241 -7.95 17.22 -5.79
C GLU A 241 -8.47 17.11 -7.23
N VAL A 242 -8.01 16.07 -7.93
CA VAL A 242 -8.33 15.80 -9.33
C VAL A 242 -9.25 14.58 -9.41
N ALA A 243 -10.48 14.81 -9.87
CA ALA A 243 -11.39 13.77 -10.28
C ALA A 243 -10.92 13.14 -11.59
N ARG A 244 -11.15 11.83 -11.71
CA ARG A 244 -10.80 11.02 -12.88
C ARG A 244 -11.62 9.75 -12.92
N GLU A 245 -11.64 9.13 -14.09
CA GLU A 245 -12.19 7.80 -14.24
C GLU A 245 -11.45 6.76 -13.37
N ALA A 246 -12.23 5.91 -12.71
CA ALA A 246 -11.73 4.82 -11.90
C ALA A 246 -11.35 3.63 -12.78
N LYS A 247 -10.10 3.58 -13.24
CA LYS A 247 -9.50 2.40 -13.89
C LYS A 247 -9.16 1.32 -12.85
N GLU A 248 -8.94 0.08 -13.30
CA GLU A 248 -8.82 -1.13 -12.44
C GLU A 248 -7.98 -0.96 -11.16
N LEU A 249 -6.77 -0.39 -11.25
CA LEU A 249 -5.85 -0.19 -10.11
C LEU A 249 -6.42 0.72 -9.01
N PHE A 250 -7.45 1.49 -9.32
CA PHE A 250 -8.05 2.52 -8.46
C PHE A 250 -9.53 2.30 -8.23
N HIS A 251 -10.04 1.16 -8.69
CA HIS A 251 -11.37 0.71 -8.38
C HIS A 251 -11.36 0.10 -6.98
N ALA A 252 -12.28 0.52 -6.11
CA ALA A 252 -12.31 0.10 -4.72
C ALA A 252 -12.58 -1.41 -4.59
N ARG A 253 -13.36 -2.00 -5.52
CA ARG A 253 -13.46 -3.46 -5.69
C ARG A 253 -12.10 -4.16 -5.70
N ASN A 254 -11.07 -3.59 -6.30
CA ASN A 254 -9.78 -4.25 -6.44
C ASN A 254 -8.79 -3.89 -5.34
N SER A 255 -8.81 -2.63 -4.90
CA SER A 255 -7.80 -2.07 -3.99
C SER A 255 -8.24 -2.05 -2.52
N LEU A 256 -9.55 -2.23 -2.26
CA LEU A 256 -10.21 -2.05 -0.97
C LEU A 256 -9.96 -0.68 -0.33
N ARG A 257 -9.76 0.33 -1.18
CA ARG A 257 -9.34 1.67 -0.77
C ARG A 257 -10.11 2.72 -1.56
N THR A 258 -10.30 3.87 -0.93
CA THR A 258 -10.53 5.10 -1.69
C THR A 258 -9.21 5.52 -2.32
N ALA A 259 -9.28 6.14 -3.50
CA ALA A 259 -8.09 6.67 -4.17
C ALA A 259 -8.32 8.15 -4.49
N ARG A 260 -7.55 9.01 -3.82
CA ARG A 260 -7.54 10.46 -4.00
C ARG A 260 -6.26 10.87 -4.70
N VAL A 261 -6.37 11.69 -5.74
CA VAL A 261 -5.21 12.25 -6.43
C VAL A 261 -5.21 13.74 -6.21
N LEU A 262 -4.13 14.25 -5.61
CA LEU A 262 -3.92 15.67 -5.42
C LEU A 262 -2.77 16.13 -6.30
N VAL A 263 -2.88 17.33 -6.86
CA VAL A 263 -1.83 17.96 -7.65
C VAL A 263 -1.50 19.31 -7.02
N ARG A 264 -0.23 19.70 -7.07
CA ARG A 264 0.25 21.02 -6.68
C ARG A 264 1.23 21.54 -7.73
N ALA A 265 0.84 22.61 -8.43
CA ALA A 265 1.74 23.45 -9.21
C ALA A 265 2.22 24.64 -8.36
N GLU A 266 2.55 25.78 -8.97
CA GLU A 266 2.98 27.00 -8.27
C GLU A 266 1.94 27.52 -7.25
N SER A 267 0.65 27.36 -7.56
CA SER A 267 -0.48 27.78 -6.71
C SER A 267 -1.72 26.92 -6.95
N ALA A 268 -2.74 27.04 -6.10
CA ALA A 268 -4.02 26.38 -6.32
C ALA A 268 -4.67 26.81 -7.65
N GLU A 269 -4.58 28.10 -8.00
CA GLU A 269 -5.12 28.63 -9.25
C GLU A 269 -4.37 28.10 -10.47
N ALA A 270 -3.03 28.10 -10.41
CA ALA A 270 -2.21 27.49 -11.46
C ALA A 270 -2.52 26.00 -11.63
N THR A 271 -2.80 25.30 -10.53
CA THR A 271 -3.18 23.89 -10.56
C THR A 271 -4.55 23.68 -11.20
N ARG A 272 -5.56 24.49 -10.86
CA ARG A 272 -6.88 24.43 -11.50
C ARG A 272 -6.78 24.65 -13.00
N LYS A 273 -6.04 25.68 -13.41
CA LYS A 273 -5.78 25.98 -14.83
C LYS A 273 -5.08 24.82 -15.54
N LEU A 274 -4.10 24.18 -14.89
CA LEU A 274 -3.43 23.00 -15.42
C LEU A 274 -4.44 21.86 -15.67
N VAL A 275 -5.30 21.57 -14.69
CA VAL A 275 -6.35 20.54 -14.81
C VAL A 275 -7.30 20.85 -15.97
N GLU A 276 -7.72 22.10 -16.11
CA GLU A 276 -8.59 22.53 -17.22
C GLU A 276 -7.93 22.39 -18.60
N LEU A 277 -6.65 22.74 -18.72
CA LEU A 277 -5.88 22.57 -19.96
C LEU A 277 -5.73 21.09 -20.31
N SER A 278 -5.38 20.28 -19.31
CA SER A 278 -5.30 18.82 -19.43
C SER A 278 -6.63 18.19 -19.87
N ALA A 279 -7.76 18.69 -19.37
CA ALA A 279 -9.09 18.19 -19.75
C ALA A 279 -9.46 18.47 -21.21
N LYS A 280 -8.89 19.53 -21.80
CA LYS A 280 -9.14 19.96 -23.18
C LYS A 280 -8.14 19.36 -24.18
N ALA A 281 -7.07 18.72 -23.70
CA ALA A 281 -6.04 18.16 -24.56
C ALA A 281 -6.57 16.95 -25.36
N THR A 282 -6.39 16.99 -26.68
CA THR A 282 -6.83 15.94 -27.62
C THR A 282 -5.69 15.08 -28.14
N ASP A 283 -4.46 15.58 -28.04
CA ASP A 283 -3.24 14.97 -28.57
C ASP A 283 -2.04 15.34 -27.66
N GLU A 284 -0.86 14.82 -28.00
CA GLU A 284 0.37 15.06 -27.24
C GLU A 284 0.79 16.54 -27.29
N GLU A 285 0.59 17.22 -28.43
CA GLU A 285 0.99 18.61 -28.63
C GLU A 285 0.17 19.59 -27.79
N SER A 286 -1.14 19.31 -27.66
CA SER A 286 -2.07 20.08 -26.84
C SER A 286 -2.03 19.75 -25.34
N THR A 287 -1.33 18.67 -24.96
CA THR A 287 -1.22 18.28 -23.55
C THR A 287 -0.23 19.20 -22.81
N PRO A 288 -0.64 19.86 -21.70
CA PRO A 288 0.23 20.82 -21.01
C PRO A 288 1.49 20.15 -20.45
N LYS A 289 2.65 20.77 -20.71
CA LYS A 289 3.92 20.35 -20.08
C LYS A 289 3.94 20.77 -18.61
N LEU A 290 4.38 19.87 -17.75
CA LEU A 290 4.50 20.11 -16.32
C LEU A 290 5.80 20.85 -16.01
N GLN A 291 5.70 21.93 -15.23
CA GLN A 291 6.86 22.69 -14.79
C GLN A 291 7.64 21.92 -13.72
N ILE A 292 8.97 22.12 -13.69
CA ILE A 292 9.81 21.65 -12.57
C ILE A 292 9.24 22.19 -11.25
N GLY A 293 9.12 21.31 -10.26
CA GLY A 293 8.48 21.60 -8.98
C GLY A 293 6.99 21.25 -8.93
N THR A 294 6.36 20.90 -10.06
CA THR A 294 4.99 20.34 -10.04
C THR A 294 5.00 19.02 -9.28
N GLU A 295 4.01 18.83 -8.42
CA GLU A 295 3.89 17.66 -7.57
C GLU A 295 2.54 16.99 -7.70
N ALA A 296 2.52 15.70 -7.42
CA ALA A 296 1.30 14.92 -7.30
C ALA A 296 1.39 13.98 -6.10
N ALA A 297 0.25 13.77 -5.46
CA ALA A 297 0.09 12.82 -4.37
C ALA A 297 -1.06 11.86 -4.68
N LEU A 298 -0.81 10.56 -4.58
CA LEU A 298 -1.85 9.54 -4.48
C LEU A 298 -2.02 9.21 -3.00
N VAL A 299 -3.20 9.43 -2.46
CA VAL A 299 -3.54 9.12 -1.08
C VAL A 299 -4.60 8.04 -1.09
N LEU A 300 -4.31 6.92 -0.42
CA LEU A 300 -5.20 5.77 -0.34
C LEU A 300 -5.71 5.56 1.08
N ASN A 301 -7.00 5.75 1.29
CA ASN A 301 -7.65 5.49 2.57
C ASN A 301 -8.37 4.14 2.55
N LEU A 302 -8.43 3.48 3.70
CA LEU A 302 -9.12 2.20 3.83
C LEU A 302 -10.62 2.37 3.59
N VAL A 303 -11.23 1.38 2.94
CA VAL A 303 -12.69 1.18 2.99
C VAL A 303 -12.94 -0.05 3.85
N LEU A 304 -13.80 0.11 4.85
CA LEU A 304 -14.11 -0.90 5.85
C LEU A 304 -15.55 -1.39 5.67
N VAL A 305 -15.87 -2.51 6.32
CA VAL A 305 -17.25 -3.01 6.41
C VAL A 305 -17.75 -2.71 7.82
N ASP A 306 -18.87 -2.00 7.93
CA ASP A 306 -19.46 -1.70 9.23
C ASP A 306 -20.30 -2.85 9.79
N SER A 307 -20.83 -2.62 10.99
CA SER A 307 -21.67 -3.55 11.74
C SER A 307 -22.92 -4.01 11.00
N GLU A 308 -23.43 -3.21 10.05
CA GLU A 308 -24.62 -3.46 9.23
C GLU A 308 -24.26 -4.05 7.85
N LEU A 309 -22.98 -4.43 7.65
CA LEU A 309 -22.44 -4.90 6.38
C LEU A 309 -22.55 -3.85 5.26
N ALA A 310 -22.44 -2.56 5.59
CA ALA A 310 -22.28 -1.48 4.64
C ALA A 310 -20.78 -1.13 4.48
N ALA A 311 -20.41 -0.65 3.30
CA ALA A 311 -19.08 -0.12 3.08
C ALA A 311 -19.00 1.30 3.64
N VAL A 312 -17.92 1.60 4.37
CA VAL A 312 -17.65 2.92 4.91
C VAL A 312 -16.21 3.32 4.56
N ALA A 313 -16.07 4.41 3.83
CA ALA A 313 -14.77 5.01 3.57
C ALA A 313 -14.22 5.61 4.88
N SER A 314 -13.12 5.05 5.37
CA SER A 314 -12.46 5.50 6.58
C SER A 314 -11.51 6.67 6.29
N PRO A 315 -11.28 7.59 7.23
CA PRO A 315 -10.19 8.55 7.15
C PRO A 315 -8.80 7.90 7.24
N VAL A 316 -8.66 6.66 7.74
CA VAL A 316 -7.36 5.98 7.92
C VAL A 316 -6.60 5.88 6.59
N VAL A 317 -5.48 6.60 6.48
CA VAL A 317 -4.60 6.53 5.31
C VAL A 317 -3.69 5.33 5.43
N SER A 318 -3.73 4.47 4.42
CA SER A 318 -2.91 3.26 4.33
C SER A 318 -1.64 3.45 3.50
N GLU A 319 -1.69 4.39 2.56
CA GLU A 319 -0.59 4.63 1.63
C GLU A 319 -0.62 6.07 1.11
N VAL A 320 0.56 6.67 1.02
CA VAL A 320 0.79 7.95 0.34
C VAL A 320 1.90 7.76 -0.67
N ARG A 321 1.67 8.14 -1.92
CA ARG A 321 2.71 8.23 -2.95
C ARG A 321 2.88 9.68 -3.35
N VAL A 322 4.05 10.25 -3.09
CA VAL A 322 4.41 11.60 -3.50
C VAL A 322 5.24 11.52 -4.77
N ARG A 323 5.06 12.50 -5.66
CA ARG A 323 5.88 12.69 -6.85
C ARG A 323 6.16 14.15 -7.05
N ARG A 324 7.34 14.43 -7.62
CA ARG A 324 7.78 15.78 -7.98
C ARG A 324 8.52 15.77 -9.31
N VAL A 325 8.23 16.75 -10.17
CA VAL A 325 9.06 17.08 -11.33
C VAL A 325 10.36 17.70 -10.80
N SER A 326 11.48 17.01 -10.91
CA SER A 326 12.76 17.39 -10.27
C SER A 326 13.78 17.99 -11.24
N GLY A 327 13.61 17.87 -12.55
CA GLY A 327 14.61 18.34 -13.50
C GLY A 327 14.22 18.08 -14.96
N PRO A 328 15.07 18.45 -15.93
CA PRO A 328 14.77 18.20 -17.33
C PRO A 328 14.49 16.71 -17.54
N ALA A 329 13.56 16.40 -18.46
CA ALA A 329 13.25 15.04 -18.88
C ALA A 329 14.40 14.46 -19.74
N GLU A 330 15.61 14.47 -19.19
CA GLU A 330 16.87 14.00 -19.77
C GLU A 330 17.42 12.91 -18.87
N LEU A 331 17.97 11.85 -19.46
CA LEU A 331 18.62 10.77 -18.72
C LEU A 331 20.05 11.17 -18.36
N ARG A 332 20.40 11.12 -17.07
CA ARG A 332 21.78 11.32 -16.62
C ARG A 332 22.18 10.25 -15.60
N PRO A 333 23.44 9.78 -15.59
CA PRO A 333 23.92 8.81 -14.60
C PRO A 333 23.76 9.27 -13.14
N ASP A 334 23.69 10.57 -12.92
CA ASP A 334 23.58 11.23 -11.61
C ASP A 334 22.15 11.63 -11.24
N ASN A 335 21.17 11.51 -12.16
CA ASN A 335 19.78 11.82 -11.85
C ASN A 335 19.02 10.56 -11.46
N GLY A 336 18.83 10.37 -10.15
CA GLY A 336 17.99 9.31 -9.60
C GLY A 336 16.49 9.43 -9.94
N SER A 337 16.12 10.12 -11.03
CA SER A 337 14.74 10.16 -11.48
C SER A 337 14.39 8.84 -12.19
N SER A 338 13.16 8.38 -12.06
CA SER A 338 12.65 7.41 -13.03
C SER A 338 12.57 8.15 -14.35
N ARG A 339 13.59 8.05 -15.21
CA ARG A 339 13.61 8.30 -16.69
C ARG A 339 13.01 9.59 -17.28
N ASP A 340 12.30 10.39 -16.50
CA ASP A 340 11.15 11.19 -16.97
C ASP A 340 11.10 12.56 -16.28
N GLY A 341 12.15 12.92 -15.53
CA GLY A 341 12.20 14.13 -14.72
C GLY A 341 11.44 14.01 -13.40
N TRP A 342 11.07 12.80 -12.95
CA TRP A 342 10.32 12.58 -11.70
C TRP A 342 11.09 11.86 -10.61
N SER A 343 10.98 12.39 -9.40
CA SER A 343 11.26 11.67 -8.17
C SER A 343 9.95 11.17 -7.56
N HIS A 344 9.97 9.99 -6.93
CA HIS A 344 8.81 9.41 -6.27
C HIS A 344 9.17 8.87 -4.89
N TRP A 345 8.22 8.99 -3.97
CA TRP A 345 8.34 8.52 -2.59
C TRP A 345 7.07 7.78 -2.21
N ILE A 346 7.23 6.63 -1.56
CA ILE A 346 6.10 5.79 -1.15
C ILE A 346 6.17 5.65 0.36
N TYR A 347 5.02 5.89 0.99
CA TYR A 347 4.82 5.73 2.43
C TYR A 347 3.69 4.75 2.65
N MET A 348 3.91 3.81 3.54
CA MET A 348 2.91 2.81 3.90
C MET A 348 2.65 2.89 5.39
N LEU A 349 1.37 2.85 5.77
CA LEU A 349 0.98 2.71 7.17
C LEU A 349 1.60 1.43 7.71
N SER A 350 2.41 1.57 8.77
CA SER A 350 3.04 0.44 9.43
C SER A 350 2.21 -0.01 10.62
N ARG A 351 1.88 -1.31 10.68
CA ARG A 351 1.15 -1.88 11.82
C ARG A 351 1.95 -1.74 13.14
N PRO A 352 3.24 -2.11 13.20
CA PRO A 352 4.08 -1.88 14.38
C PRO A 352 4.14 -0.41 14.82
N GLY A 353 4.30 0.52 13.88
CA GLY A 353 4.35 1.96 14.18
C GLY A 353 3.01 2.53 14.63
N ALA A 354 1.91 2.07 14.03
CA ALA A 354 0.56 2.54 14.33
C ALA A 354 -0.04 1.96 15.62
N LEU A 355 0.27 0.70 15.94
CA LEU A 355 -0.38 -0.04 17.03
C LEU A 355 0.52 -0.27 18.24
N LEU A 356 1.82 -0.43 18.04
CA LEU A 356 2.76 -0.85 19.09
C LEU A 356 3.75 0.24 19.48
N ALA A 357 3.66 1.43 18.87
CA ALA A 357 4.65 2.50 18.99
C ALA A 357 6.09 2.01 18.69
N SER A 358 6.22 0.99 17.85
CA SER A 358 7.49 0.37 17.48
C SER A 358 7.89 0.77 16.07
N GLY A 359 8.54 1.93 15.94
CA GLY A 359 8.95 2.52 14.66
C GLY A 359 8.01 3.62 14.18
N GLU A 360 8.17 4.03 12.93
CA GLU A 360 7.37 5.11 12.33
C GLU A 360 5.96 4.63 11.97
N ARG A 361 4.93 5.44 12.26
CA ARG A 361 3.54 5.15 11.86
C ARG A 361 3.40 5.01 10.34
N PHE A 362 4.12 5.82 9.58
CA PHE A 362 4.28 5.65 8.14
C PHE A 362 5.73 5.32 7.82
N ARG A 363 5.99 4.10 7.35
CA ARG A 363 7.33 3.75 6.89
C ARG A 363 7.56 4.27 5.48
N PHE A 364 8.72 4.86 5.25
CA PHE A 364 9.21 5.11 3.90
C PHE A 364 9.59 3.79 3.22
N VAL A 365 9.24 3.65 1.94
CA VAL A 365 9.63 2.51 1.10
C VAL A 365 10.65 3.02 0.08
N PRO A 366 11.95 2.69 0.25
CA PRO A 366 12.97 3.02 -0.74
C PRO A 366 12.61 2.44 -2.10
N ASP A 367 13.03 3.12 -3.16
CA ASP A 367 12.73 2.67 -4.52
C ASP A 367 13.52 1.40 -4.91
N THR A 368 14.63 1.13 -4.22
CA THR A 368 15.43 -0.10 -4.26
C THR A 368 14.79 -1.29 -3.55
N ALA A 369 13.80 -1.06 -2.68
CA ALA A 369 13.09 -2.15 -2.02
C ALA A 369 12.39 -3.06 -3.05
N GLN A 370 12.33 -4.34 -2.73
CA GLN A 370 11.85 -5.38 -3.63
C GLN A 370 10.54 -5.97 -3.14
N GLY A 371 9.77 -6.56 -4.05
CA GLY A 371 8.51 -7.22 -3.71
C GLY A 371 7.81 -7.85 -4.90
N LEU A 372 6.65 -8.46 -4.62
CA LEU A 372 5.72 -8.95 -5.64
C LEU A 372 4.69 -7.87 -5.97
N PHE A 373 4.50 -7.61 -7.27
CA PHE A 373 3.56 -6.61 -7.77
C PHE A 373 2.33 -7.25 -8.40
N LEU A 374 1.48 -7.78 -7.52
CA LEU A 374 0.32 -8.58 -7.87
C LEU A 374 -0.81 -7.77 -8.53
N GLU A 375 -0.78 -6.45 -8.44
CA GLU A 375 -1.82 -5.58 -8.98
C GLU A 375 -1.78 -5.48 -10.51
N TYR A 376 -0.75 -6.04 -11.15
CA TYR A 376 -0.57 -6.08 -12.61
C TYR A 376 -0.90 -7.45 -13.20
N GLY A 377 -1.69 -8.25 -12.48
CA GLY A 377 -2.24 -9.53 -12.95
C GLY A 377 -1.33 -10.75 -12.77
N THR A 378 -0.03 -10.56 -12.53
CA THR A 378 0.91 -11.68 -12.32
C THR A 378 1.86 -11.44 -11.13
N PRO A 379 2.35 -12.50 -10.46
CA PRO A 379 3.43 -12.45 -9.48
C PRO A 379 4.78 -12.01 -10.06
N LYS A 380 4.87 -10.72 -10.41
CA LYS A 380 6.11 -10.10 -10.87
C LYS A 380 7.00 -9.69 -9.69
N TYR A 381 8.20 -10.25 -9.62
CA TYR A 381 9.24 -9.87 -8.66
C TYR A 381 10.12 -8.77 -9.25
N THR A 382 10.11 -7.58 -8.66
CA THR A 382 10.99 -6.47 -9.09
C THR A 382 11.21 -5.45 -7.96
N THR A 383 11.88 -4.33 -8.23
CA THR A 383 11.98 -3.17 -7.33
C THR A 383 10.77 -2.24 -7.42
N TYR A 384 10.48 -1.47 -6.37
CA TYR A 384 9.44 -0.43 -6.37
C TYR A 384 9.71 0.67 -7.41
N HIS A 385 10.99 1.02 -7.60
CA HIS A 385 11.44 1.93 -8.65
C HIS A 385 10.92 1.49 -10.01
N ALA A 386 11.21 0.24 -10.36
CA ALA A 386 10.88 -0.33 -11.66
C ALA A 386 9.38 -0.41 -11.90
N GLN A 387 8.59 -0.75 -10.87
CA GLN A 387 7.13 -0.75 -10.98
C GLN A 387 6.61 0.66 -11.29
N CYS A 388 7.08 1.66 -10.55
CA CYS A 388 6.62 3.04 -10.72
C CYS A 388 7.06 3.61 -12.07
N ALA A 389 8.30 3.36 -12.49
CA ALA A 389 8.85 3.87 -13.76
C ALA A 389 8.03 3.43 -14.98
N LEU A 390 7.44 2.22 -15.00
CA LEU A 390 6.69 1.72 -16.16
C LEU A 390 5.40 2.49 -16.43
N CYS A 391 4.73 2.93 -15.38
CA CYS A 391 3.48 3.67 -15.48
C CYS A 391 3.68 5.18 -15.56
N HIS A 392 4.89 5.70 -15.37
CA HIS A 392 5.12 7.15 -15.28
C HIS A 392 6.12 7.68 -16.29
N ARG A 393 6.39 6.88 -17.32
CA ARG A 393 7.33 7.23 -18.38
C ARG A 393 6.81 8.11 -19.49
N ARG A 394 7.63 9.09 -19.85
CA ARG A 394 7.40 10.04 -20.93
C ARG A 394 7.71 9.42 -22.29
N THR A 395 8.79 8.65 -22.44
CA THR A 395 9.16 8.03 -23.74
C THR A 395 9.35 6.51 -23.68
N ASN A 396 9.18 5.88 -24.85
CA ASN A 396 9.51 4.49 -25.18
C ASN A 396 8.69 3.35 -24.53
N SER A 397 7.60 3.63 -23.79
CA SER A 397 6.44 2.70 -23.72
C SER A 397 5.19 3.20 -23.01
N GLY A 398 4.49 4.11 -23.68
CA GLY A 398 3.09 4.33 -23.35
C GLY A 398 2.58 5.74 -23.59
N GLY A 399 3.42 6.71 -23.98
CA GLY A 399 2.98 8.09 -24.28
C GLY A 399 2.12 8.67 -23.15
N GLN A 400 2.57 8.54 -21.90
CA GLN A 400 1.76 8.94 -20.75
C GLN A 400 1.84 10.45 -20.56
N ASP A 401 0.96 11.15 -21.26
CA ASP A 401 0.81 12.59 -21.17
C ASP A 401 -0.15 12.98 -20.02
N PRO A 402 0.02 14.16 -19.39
CA PRO A 402 1.22 15.00 -19.40
C PRO A 402 2.29 14.44 -18.48
N ASP A 403 3.51 14.33 -19.01
CA ASP A 403 4.75 14.07 -18.26
C ASP A 403 4.56 13.01 -17.17
N GLY A 404 3.92 11.87 -17.45
CA GLY A 404 3.80 10.76 -16.50
C GLY A 404 2.72 10.89 -15.41
N ILE A 405 1.97 11.99 -15.28
CA ILE A 405 0.79 12.03 -14.41
C ILE A 405 -0.45 11.55 -15.17
N ARG A 406 -0.69 10.23 -15.16
CA ARG A 406 -1.87 9.61 -15.81
C ARG A 406 -3.21 10.22 -15.39
N ALA A 407 -3.31 10.75 -14.17
CA ALA A 407 -4.52 11.41 -13.70
C ALA A 407 -4.83 12.73 -14.43
N LEU A 408 -3.81 13.41 -14.96
CA LEU A 408 -3.95 14.62 -15.78
C LEU A 408 -3.96 14.31 -17.28
N GLY A 409 -3.86 13.03 -17.66
CA GLY A 409 -3.79 12.64 -19.05
C GLY A 409 -5.12 12.73 -19.76
N ARG A 410 -5.06 12.92 -21.09
CA ARG A 410 -6.26 13.02 -21.95
C ARG A 410 -7.25 11.86 -21.76
N TYR A 411 -6.75 10.64 -21.58
CA TYR A 411 -7.57 9.43 -21.34
C TYR A 411 -8.07 9.28 -19.90
N GLY A 412 -7.72 10.20 -19.00
CA GLY A 412 -8.16 10.23 -17.62
C GLY A 412 -9.39 11.11 -17.40
N HIS A 413 -9.73 11.96 -18.39
CA HIS A 413 -10.76 12.99 -18.31
C HIS A 413 -10.69 13.78 -16.98
N PRO A 414 -9.53 14.44 -16.72
CA PRO A 414 -9.32 15.13 -15.46
C PRO A 414 -10.34 16.25 -15.27
N SER A 415 -10.79 16.41 -14.04
CA SER A 415 -11.56 17.58 -13.61
C SER A 415 -11.21 17.92 -12.17
N VAL A 416 -11.49 19.15 -11.75
CA VAL A 416 -11.31 19.53 -10.36
C VAL A 416 -12.41 18.87 -9.53
N GLU A 417 -12.03 18.10 -8.51
CA GLU A 417 -12.99 17.59 -7.54
C GLU A 417 -13.27 18.68 -6.50
N SER A 418 -14.54 19.06 -6.38
CA SER A 418 -14.97 20.12 -5.46
C SER A 418 -15.70 19.57 -4.25
N ASP A 419 -16.26 18.36 -4.34
CA ASP A 419 -16.89 17.70 -3.21
C ASP A 419 -15.86 16.82 -2.49
N PRO A 420 -15.49 17.16 -1.24
CA PRO A 420 -14.49 16.40 -0.47
C PRO A 420 -14.89 14.93 -0.22
N ASN A 421 -16.17 14.58 -0.38
CA ASN A 421 -16.71 13.24 -0.15
C ASN A 421 -16.99 12.45 -1.44
N ALA A 422 -16.81 13.02 -2.63
CA ALA A 422 -17.13 12.34 -3.88
C ALA A 422 -16.34 11.03 -4.06
N ARG A 423 -15.04 11.04 -3.74
CA ARG A 423 -14.17 9.85 -3.82
C ARG A 423 -14.53 8.78 -2.80
N ALA A 424 -14.98 9.19 -1.61
CA ALA A 424 -15.45 8.28 -0.57
C ALA A 424 -16.72 7.56 -1.03
N ARG A 425 -17.75 8.30 -1.46
CA ARG A 425 -19.00 7.71 -1.95
C ARG A 425 -18.82 6.82 -3.16
N LEU A 426 -17.93 7.20 -4.09
CA LEU A 426 -17.60 6.35 -5.24
C LEU A 426 -17.01 5.01 -4.79
N ALA A 427 -16.07 5.02 -3.83
CA ALA A 427 -15.46 3.80 -3.34
C ALA A 427 -16.46 2.90 -2.60
N GLU A 428 -17.34 3.49 -1.79
CA GLU A 428 -18.43 2.78 -1.10
C GLU A 428 -19.39 2.12 -2.10
N ALA A 429 -19.77 2.82 -3.16
CA ALA A 429 -20.61 2.26 -4.23
C ALA A 429 -19.91 1.10 -4.97
N GLN A 430 -18.61 1.24 -5.24
CA GLN A 430 -17.80 0.22 -5.89
C GLN A 430 -17.57 -1.05 -5.04
N PHE A 431 -17.92 -1.01 -3.76
CA PHE A 431 -17.84 -2.16 -2.84
C PHE A 431 -19.05 -3.10 -2.91
N ALA A 432 -20.10 -2.75 -3.65
CA ALA A 432 -21.36 -3.48 -3.66
C ALA A 432 -21.21 -5.00 -3.88
N GLU A 433 -20.34 -5.42 -4.81
CA GLU A 433 -20.10 -6.83 -5.11
C GLU A 433 -19.40 -7.57 -3.97
N ILE A 434 -18.45 -6.91 -3.29
CA ILE A 434 -17.75 -7.46 -2.12
C ILE A 434 -18.76 -7.75 -1.02
N LEU A 435 -19.65 -6.78 -0.75
CA LEU A 435 -20.68 -6.90 0.28
C LEU A 435 -21.73 -7.96 -0.07
N ALA A 436 -22.11 -8.07 -1.35
CA ALA A 436 -23.02 -9.11 -1.81
C ALA A 436 -22.42 -10.51 -1.56
N GLN A 437 -21.16 -10.72 -1.94
CA GLN A 437 -20.46 -11.97 -1.71
C GLN A 437 -20.28 -12.27 -0.21
N LEU A 438 -20.00 -11.24 0.61
CA LEU A 438 -19.85 -11.40 2.05
C LEU A 438 -21.17 -11.85 2.70
N ARG A 439 -22.30 -11.24 2.29
CA ARG A 439 -23.64 -11.63 2.75
C ARG A 439 -24.01 -13.05 2.35
N VAL A 440 -23.69 -13.45 1.11
CA VAL A 440 -23.87 -14.84 0.65
C VAL A 440 -23.07 -15.80 1.53
N ARG A 441 -21.79 -15.51 1.77
CA ARG A 441 -20.92 -16.35 2.59
C ARG A 441 -21.41 -16.45 4.03
N LEU A 442 -21.99 -15.39 4.57
CA LEU A 442 -22.60 -15.37 5.91
C LEU A 442 -23.99 -16.03 5.98
N GLY A 443 -24.57 -16.46 4.85
CA GLY A 443 -25.90 -17.06 4.79
C GLY A 443 -27.04 -16.05 5.02
N LEU A 444 -26.79 -14.76 4.74
CA LEU A 444 -27.77 -13.67 4.95
C LEU A 444 -28.63 -13.39 3.72
N VAL A 445 -28.26 -13.97 2.56
CA VAL A 445 -28.99 -13.87 1.31
C VAL A 445 -28.96 -15.24 0.65
N GLU A 446 -30.10 -15.70 0.14
CA GLU A 446 -30.17 -16.93 -0.66
C GLU A 446 -29.50 -16.70 -2.03
N THR A 447 -28.60 -17.60 -2.41
CA THR A 447 -28.09 -17.67 -3.79
C THR A 447 -29.24 -18.08 -4.70
N LYS A 448 -29.65 -17.18 -5.59
CA LYS A 448 -30.63 -17.48 -6.63
C LYS A 448 -30.08 -18.44 -7.67
#